data_AF-A0A6A3H7U1-F1
#
_entry.id   AF-A0A6A3H7U1-F1
#
_cell.length_a   1.000
_cell.length_b   1.000
_cell.length_c   1.000
_cell.angle_alpha   90.00
_cell.angle_beta   90.00
_cell.angle_gamma   90.00
#
_symmetry.space_group_name_H-M   'P 1'
#
loop_
_entity.id
_entity.type
_entity.pdbx_description
1 polymer ?
#
loop_
_entity_poly.entity_id
_entity_poly.type
_entity_poly.pdbx_seq_one_letter_code
_entity_poly.pdbx_strand_id
1 'polypeptide(L)'
;MAVSVALQLVYVAKFFWWEAGYMCSIDIMHDRAGYYLCWGCLVWVPSVYTSPAMYLVQNPISLGTPLALAIFTAGVLLVGINYVADRQRQGFRAAEGKTNVWGRPAQFIVARYETETGEKKQSLLLACGWWGLARHFHYVPEVLGALCWTLPALASSPAPYFYCVYLAILLTDRAYRDDARCAHKYRQDWKKYCERVPSLILPGLL
;
A
#
# COMPACT_ATOMS: atom_id res chain seq x y z
N MET A 1 -5.32 23.42 4.91
CA MET A 1 -3.94 23.06 5.30
C MET A 1 -3.88 22.09 6.48
N ALA A 2 -4.42 22.43 7.66
CA ALA A 2 -4.28 21.61 8.88
C ALA A 2 -4.67 20.13 8.71
N VAL A 3 -5.81 19.83 8.06
CA VAL A 3 -6.25 18.45 7.77
C VAL A 3 -5.20 17.68 6.95
N SER A 4 -4.64 18.31 5.92
CA SER A 4 -3.64 17.70 5.03
C SER A 4 -2.38 17.32 5.81
N VAL A 5 -1.80 18.28 6.54
CA VAL A 5 -0.59 18.08 7.33
C VAL A 5 -0.82 17.07 8.46
N ALA A 6 -1.95 17.14 9.16
CA ALA A 6 -2.27 16.20 10.22
C ALA A 6 -2.36 14.75 9.71
N LEU A 7 -2.99 14.52 8.56
CA LEU A 7 -3.05 13.21 7.93
C LEU A 7 -1.66 12.71 7.49
N GLN A 8 -0.84 13.58 6.92
CA GLN A 8 0.54 13.25 6.56
C GLN A 8 1.37 12.88 7.79
N LEU A 9 1.22 13.60 8.90
CA LEU A 9 1.87 13.26 10.17
C LEU A 9 1.40 11.91 10.72
N VAL A 10 0.09 11.61 10.67
CA VAL A 10 -0.44 10.28 11.04
C VAL A 10 0.17 9.19 10.15
N TYR A 11 0.28 9.43 8.85
CA TYR A 11 0.89 8.50 7.91
C TYR A 11 2.38 8.25 8.22
N VAL A 12 3.15 9.31 8.47
CA VAL A 12 4.57 9.22 8.85
C VAL A 12 4.74 8.52 10.20
N ALA A 13 3.88 8.82 11.18
CA ALA A 13 3.89 8.14 12.47
C ALA A 13 3.60 6.64 12.32
N LYS A 14 2.63 6.25 11.49
CA LYS A 14 2.36 4.84 11.14
C LYS A 14 3.61 4.18 10.56
N PHE A 15 4.29 4.84 9.64
CA PHE A 15 5.50 4.31 9.01
C PHE A 15 6.57 3.96 10.04
N PHE A 16 6.91 4.89 10.94
CA PHE A 16 7.91 4.64 11.98
C PHE A 16 7.45 3.63 13.04
N TRP A 17 6.16 3.59 13.36
CA TRP A 17 5.60 2.56 14.23
C TRP A 17 5.73 1.15 13.63
N TRP A 18 5.75 1.04 12.30
CA TRP A 18 5.82 -0.21 11.55
C TRP A 18 7.10 -0.32 10.70
N GLU A 19 8.20 0.29 11.17
CA GLU A 19 9.44 0.41 10.40
C GLU A 19 10.01 -0.96 9.98
N ALA A 20 9.99 -1.94 10.89
CA ALA A 20 10.48 -3.29 10.61
C ALA A 20 9.75 -3.96 9.43
N GLY A 21 8.48 -3.62 9.21
CA GLY A 21 7.72 -4.16 8.09
C GLY A 21 8.17 -3.63 6.73
N TYR A 22 8.64 -2.39 6.67
CA TYR A 22 9.17 -1.79 5.46
C TYR A 22 10.44 -2.51 4.96
N MET A 23 11.23 -3.10 5.86
CA MET A 23 12.42 -3.88 5.50
C MET A 23 12.10 -5.14 4.68
N CYS A 24 10.84 -5.59 4.69
CA CYS A 24 10.37 -6.71 3.87
C CYS A 24 9.77 -6.26 2.53
N SER A 25 9.92 -4.99 2.14
CA SER A 25 9.40 -4.45 0.89
C SER A 25 10.27 -4.87 -0.32
N ILE A 26 9.68 -4.78 -1.52
CA ILE A 26 10.38 -5.00 -2.79
C ILE A 26 11.58 -4.07 -2.96
N ASP A 27 11.43 -2.81 -2.54
CA ASP A 27 12.45 -1.76 -2.69
C ASP A 27 13.72 -2.09 -1.89
N ILE A 28 13.56 -2.67 -0.71
CA ILE A 28 14.69 -3.06 0.16
C ILE A 28 15.24 -4.44 -0.21
N MET A 29 14.36 -5.42 -0.45
CA MET A 29 14.80 -6.82 -0.62
C MET A 29 15.35 -7.13 -2.02
N HIS A 30 14.98 -6.37 -3.04
CA HIS A 30 15.24 -6.76 -4.44
C HIS A 30 15.73 -5.63 -5.33
N ASP A 31 15.29 -4.39 -5.10
CA ASP A 31 15.73 -3.28 -5.94
C ASP A 31 17.16 -2.85 -5.53
N ARG A 32 18.04 -2.68 -6.51
CA ARG A 32 19.44 -2.33 -6.26
C ARG A 32 19.57 -0.84 -6.01
N ALA A 33 20.34 -0.47 -4.99
CA ALA A 33 20.64 0.93 -4.70
C ALA A 33 21.35 1.58 -5.90
N GLY A 34 20.87 2.75 -6.30
CA GLY A 34 21.37 3.50 -7.44
C GLY A 34 20.71 4.87 -7.51
N TYR A 35 21.06 5.66 -8.53
CA TYR A 35 20.59 7.05 -8.66
C TYR A 35 19.06 7.18 -8.56
N TYR A 36 18.31 6.30 -9.24
CA TYR A 36 16.85 6.30 -9.22
C TYR A 36 16.28 6.24 -7.78
N LEU A 37 16.78 5.30 -6.96
CA LEU A 37 16.28 5.12 -5.60
C LEU A 37 16.72 6.26 -4.68
N CYS A 38 18.00 6.67 -4.76
CA CYS A 38 18.52 7.75 -3.93
C CYS A 38 17.84 9.10 -4.24
N TRP A 39 17.70 9.45 -5.52
CA TRP A 39 17.02 10.67 -5.94
C TRP A 39 15.53 10.63 -5.60
N GLY A 40 14.89 9.46 -5.78
CA GLY A 40 13.51 9.23 -5.37
C GLY A 40 13.27 9.57 -3.90
N CYS A 41 14.10 9.03 -3.01
CA CYS A 41 13.98 9.25 -1.57
C CYS A 41 14.33 10.69 -1.15
N LEU A 42 15.42 11.27 -1.70
CA LEU A 42 15.96 12.55 -1.24
C LEU A 42 15.28 13.77 -1.86
N VAL A 43 14.76 13.64 -3.09
CA VAL A 43 14.22 14.78 -3.85
C VAL A 43 12.75 14.58 -4.16
N TRP A 44 12.40 13.44 -4.77
CA TRP A 44 11.04 13.25 -5.26
C TRP A 44 10.00 13.17 -4.14
N VAL A 45 10.23 12.31 -3.13
CA VAL A 45 9.33 12.15 -1.99
C VAL A 45 9.09 13.49 -1.28
N PRO A 46 10.11 14.21 -0.78
CA PRO A 46 9.86 15.47 -0.07
C PRO A 46 9.25 16.56 -0.96
N SER A 47 9.51 16.57 -2.27
CA SER A 47 8.96 17.60 -3.18
C SER A 47 7.51 17.32 -3.58
N VAL A 48 7.22 16.09 -4.01
CA VAL A 48 5.90 15.74 -4.58
C VAL A 48 4.89 15.44 -3.48
N TYR A 49 5.29 14.76 -2.41
CA TYR A 49 4.35 14.34 -1.36
C TYR A 49 3.88 15.52 -0.51
N THR A 50 4.71 16.56 -0.37
CA THR A 50 4.33 17.80 0.34
C THR A 50 3.60 18.80 -0.56
N SER A 51 3.55 18.56 -1.88
CA SER A 51 2.96 19.50 -2.84
C SER A 51 1.51 19.90 -2.53
N PRO A 52 0.60 19.02 -2.02
CA PRO A 52 -0.74 19.46 -1.64
C PRO A 52 -0.73 20.46 -0.48
N ALA A 53 0.12 20.24 0.52
CA ALA A 53 0.26 21.15 1.66
C ALA A 53 0.86 22.49 1.23
N MET A 54 1.90 22.47 0.40
CA MET A 54 2.53 23.68 -0.16
C MET A 54 1.54 24.50 -0.99
N TYR A 55 0.72 23.85 -1.81
CA TYR A 55 -0.35 24.51 -2.55
C TYR A 55 -1.35 25.22 -1.62
N LEU A 56 -1.75 24.56 -0.52
CA LEU A 56 -2.70 25.10 0.46
C LEU A 56 -2.15 26.26 1.31
N VAL A 57 -0.83 26.42 1.39
CA VAL A 57 -0.19 27.60 2.01
C VAL A 57 -0.43 28.83 1.15
N GLN A 58 -0.24 28.71 -0.16
CA GLN A 58 -0.43 29.81 -1.11
C GLN A 58 -1.91 30.05 -1.45
N ASN A 59 -2.74 29.02 -1.32
CA ASN A 59 -4.17 29.05 -1.64
C ASN A 59 -4.98 28.63 -0.39
N PRO A 60 -5.16 29.54 0.57
CA PRO A 60 -5.86 29.23 1.81
C PRO A 60 -7.34 28.95 1.54
N ILE A 61 -7.74 27.69 1.69
CA ILE A 61 -9.13 27.25 1.57
C ILE A 61 -9.68 26.95 2.96
N SER A 62 -10.78 27.60 3.30
CA SER A 62 -11.51 27.36 4.55
C SER A 62 -12.56 26.27 4.32
N LEU A 63 -12.30 25.09 4.88
CA LEU A 63 -13.28 24.02 4.93
C LEU A 63 -14.25 24.26 6.10
N GLY A 64 -15.54 24.01 5.90
CA GLY A 64 -16.47 23.93 7.02
C GLY A 64 -16.05 22.81 7.98
N THR A 65 -16.20 23.03 9.29
CA THR A 65 -15.82 22.07 10.34
C THR A 65 -16.34 20.64 10.09
N PRO A 66 -17.61 20.43 9.64
CA PRO A 66 -18.10 19.08 9.35
C PRO A 66 -17.34 18.39 8.22
N LEU A 67 -17.04 19.11 7.14
CA LEU A 67 -16.29 18.56 6.00
C LEU A 67 -14.83 18.29 6.37
N ALA A 68 -14.19 19.21 7.10
CA ALA A 68 -12.82 19.03 7.58
C ALA A 68 -12.70 17.78 8.46
N LEU A 69 -13.63 17.58 9.39
CA LEU A 69 -13.66 16.41 10.26
C LEU A 69 -13.93 15.13 9.47
N ALA A 70 -14.87 15.15 8.52
CA ALA A 70 -15.17 13.99 7.69
C ALA A 70 -13.97 13.54 6.84
N ILE A 71 -13.26 14.49 6.20
CA ILE A 71 -12.05 14.18 5.42
C ILE A 71 -10.96 13.62 6.33
N PHE A 72 -10.76 14.23 7.50
CA PHE A 72 -9.75 13.77 8.46
C PHE A 72 -10.04 12.36 8.97
N THR A 73 -11.27 12.08 9.42
CA THR A 73 -11.64 10.76 9.93
C THR A 73 -11.56 9.70 8.84
N ALA A 74 -12.03 9.99 7.63
CA ALA A 74 -11.89 9.09 6.49
C ALA A 74 -10.42 8.78 6.18
N GLY A 75 -9.55 9.80 6.15
CA GLY A 75 -8.12 9.63 5.92
C GLY A 75 -7.44 8.76 6.98
N VAL A 76 -7.73 9.00 8.27
CA VAL A 76 -7.19 8.17 9.37
C VAL A 76 -7.66 6.72 9.25
N LEU A 77 -8.93 6.49 8.94
CA LEU A 77 -9.47 5.15 8.74
C LEU A 77 -8.76 4.42 7.59
N LEU A 78 -8.52 5.10 6.46
CA LEU A 78 -7.82 4.52 5.32
C LEU A 78 -6.38 4.16 5.65
N VAL A 79 -5.64 5.06 6.33
CA VAL A 79 -4.29 4.75 6.84
C VAL A 79 -4.33 3.54 7.78
N GLY A 80 -5.35 3.44 8.62
CA GLY A 80 -5.58 2.29 9.51
C GLY A 80 -5.87 0.99 8.75
N ILE A 81 -6.70 1.01 7.71
CA ILE A 81 -7.02 -0.17 6.88
C ILE A 81 -5.75 -0.64 6.17
N ASN A 82 -4.96 0.27 5.60
CA ASN A 82 -3.67 -0.05 5.01
C ASN A 82 -2.75 -0.78 6.02
N TYR A 83 -2.61 -0.22 7.22
CA TYR A 83 -1.81 -0.82 8.30
C TYR A 83 -2.30 -2.22 8.69
N VAL A 84 -3.61 -2.37 8.91
CA VAL A 84 -4.21 -3.65 9.35
C VAL A 84 -4.08 -4.71 8.25
N ALA A 85 -4.18 -4.33 6.97
CA ALA A 85 -3.97 -5.24 5.85
C ALA A 85 -2.54 -5.82 5.83
N ASP A 86 -1.54 -4.96 6.00
CA ASP A 86 -0.14 -5.40 6.06
C ASP A 86 0.15 -6.22 7.32
N ARG A 87 -0.35 -5.77 8.48
CA ARG A 87 -0.22 -6.51 9.74
C ARG A 87 -0.88 -7.89 9.67
N GLN A 88 -1.99 -8.04 8.96
CA GLN A 88 -2.65 -9.33 8.76
C GLN A 88 -1.72 -10.32 8.04
N ARG A 89 -1.05 -9.90 6.96
CA ARG A 89 -0.11 -10.75 6.21
C ARG A 89 1.11 -11.13 7.06
N GLN A 90 1.66 -10.17 7.80
CA GLN A 90 2.81 -10.43 8.66
C GLN A 90 2.47 -11.38 9.81
N GLY A 91 1.37 -11.11 10.53
CA GLY A 91 0.90 -11.97 11.61
C GLY A 91 0.57 -13.39 11.14
N PHE A 92 -0.02 -13.51 9.94
CA PHE A 92 -0.27 -14.81 9.32
C PHE A 92 1.01 -15.60 9.04
N ARG A 93 2.04 -14.95 8.48
CA ARG A 93 3.33 -15.60 8.21
C ARG A 93 4.08 -15.95 9.50
N ALA A 94 4.06 -15.07 10.49
CA ALA A 94 4.67 -15.31 11.79
C ALA A 94 4.00 -16.47 12.56
N ALA A 95 2.69 -16.66 12.38
CA ALA A 95 1.94 -17.77 12.96
C ALA A 95 2.01 -19.07 12.13
N GLU A 96 2.82 -19.12 11.06
CA GLU A 96 2.92 -20.27 10.15
C GLU A 96 1.54 -20.74 9.62
N GLY A 97 0.62 -19.80 9.43
CA GLY A 97 -0.75 -20.07 8.98
C GLY A 97 -1.73 -20.57 10.04
N LYS A 98 -1.29 -20.78 11.29
CA LYS A 98 -2.14 -21.17 12.42
C LYS A 98 -2.79 -19.95 13.09
N THR A 99 -3.52 -19.16 12.32
CA THR A 99 -4.23 -17.98 12.84
C THR A 99 -5.63 -17.87 12.27
N ASN A 100 -6.48 -17.16 13.00
CA ASN A 100 -7.82 -16.84 12.53
C ASN A 100 -7.81 -15.47 11.84
N VAL A 101 -8.32 -15.42 10.62
CA VAL A 101 -8.55 -14.19 9.86
C VAL A 101 -10.05 -13.94 9.83
N TRP A 102 -10.47 -12.79 10.40
CA TRP A 102 -11.88 -12.40 10.52
C TRP A 102 -12.77 -13.49 11.14
N GLY A 103 -12.29 -14.08 12.24
CA GLY A 103 -13.04 -15.08 13.02
C GLY A 103 -13.11 -16.48 12.39
N ARG A 104 -12.44 -16.72 11.27
CA ARG A 104 -12.36 -18.04 10.61
C ARG A 104 -10.91 -18.49 10.45
N PRO A 105 -10.63 -19.81 10.39
CA PRO A 105 -9.27 -20.28 10.13
C PRO A 105 -8.74 -19.73 8.80
N ALA A 106 -7.47 -19.31 8.79
CA ALA A 106 -6.85 -18.74 7.60
C ALA A 106 -6.90 -19.72 6.42
N GLN A 107 -7.40 -19.26 5.28
CA GLN A 107 -7.30 -19.96 4.00
C GLN A 107 -6.04 -19.46 3.27
N PHE A 108 -5.19 -20.38 2.85
CA PHE A 108 -3.94 -20.06 2.19
C PHE A 108 -3.47 -21.19 1.27
N ILE A 109 -2.51 -20.89 0.41
CA ILE A 109 -1.84 -21.84 -0.47
C ILE A 109 -0.38 -21.96 -0.04
N VAL A 110 0.11 -23.20 0.10
CA VAL A 110 1.52 -23.47 0.36
C VAL A 110 2.25 -23.49 -0.98
N ALA A 111 3.00 -22.43 -1.26
CA ALA A 111 3.77 -22.30 -2.49
C ALA A 111 5.19 -22.83 -2.27
N ARG A 112 5.58 -23.82 -3.06
CA ARG A 112 6.93 -24.39 -3.02
C ARG A 112 7.78 -23.77 -4.12
N TYR A 113 8.99 -23.36 -3.79
CA TYR A 113 9.92 -22.77 -4.73
C TYR A 113 11.35 -23.23 -4.45
N GLU A 114 12.17 -23.21 -5.49
CA GLU A 114 13.60 -23.51 -5.40
C GLU A 114 14.37 -22.19 -5.45
N THR A 115 15.32 -22.00 -4.55
CA THR A 115 16.21 -20.84 -4.58
C THR A 115 17.22 -20.97 -5.73
N GLU A 116 17.88 -19.87 -6.08
CA GLU A 116 18.98 -19.88 -7.06
C GLU A 116 20.13 -20.83 -6.65
N THR A 117 20.24 -21.12 -5.36
CA THR A 117 21.20 -22.07 -4.77
C THR A 117 20.72 -23.53 -4.75
N GLY A 118 19.53 -23.83 -5.28
CA GLY A 118 18.96 -25.18 -5.32
C GLY A 118 18.22 -25.62 -4.04
N GLU A 119 18.03 -24.73 -3.06
CA GLU A 119 17.31 -25.07 -1.83
C GLU A 119 15.80 -25.03 -2.06
N LYS A 120 15.11 -26.11 -1.69
CA LYS A 120 13.64 -26.15 -1.70
C LYS A 120 13.10 -25.43 -0.47
N LYS A 121 12.43 -24.30 -0.69
CA LYS A 121 11.74 -23.51 0.34
C LYS A 121 10.24 -23.49 0.10
N GLN A 122 9.49 -23.20 1.15
CA GLN A 122 8.05 -23.02 1.10
C GLN A 122 7.66 -21.64 1.62
N SER A 123 6.63 -21.05 1.02
CA SER A 123 6.04 -19.78 1.40
C SER A 123 4.53 -19.93 1.49
N LEU A 124 3.91 -19.19 2.41
CA LEU A 124 2.46 -19.22 2.62
C LEU A 124 1.81 -18.02 1.91
N LEU A 125 0.90 -18.29 0.98
CA LEU A 125 0.14 -17.30 0.23
C LEU A 125 -1.26 -17.16 0.82
N LEU A 126 -1.53 -16.04 1.49
CA LEU A 126 -2.78 -15.79 2.20
C LEU A 126 -3.91 -15.48 1.23
N ALA A 127 -4.97 -16.28 1.21
CA ALA A 127 -6.09 -16.17 0.26
C ALA A 127 -7.42 -15.79 0.95
N CYS A 128 -7.36 -15.10 2.10
CA CYS A 128 -8.53 -14.65 2.85
C CYS A 128 -8.30 -13.29 3.55
N GLY A 129 -9.37 -12.72 4.11
CA GLY A 129 -9.38 -11.35 4.64
C GLY A 129 -9.08 -10.33 3.53
N TRP A 130 -8.28 -9.31 3.84
CA TRP A 130 -7.88 -8.29 2.85
C TRP A 130 -7.21 -8.87 1.59
N TRP A 131 -6.36 -9.88 1.78
CA TRP A 131 -5.61 -10.54 0.71
C TRP A 131 -6.45 -11.54 -0.10
N GLY A 132 -7.66 -11.86 0.37
CA GLY A 132 -8.66 -12.60 -0.40
C GLY A 132 -9.54 -11.71 -1.28
N LEU A 133 -9.61 -10.40 -1.00
CA LEU A 133 -10.37 -9.44 -1.82
C LEU A 133 -9.60 -9.06 -3.09
N ALA A 134 -8.31 -8.76 -2.93
CA ALA A 134 -7.39 -8.49 -4.03
C ALA A 134 -5.95 -8.80 -3.59
N ARG A 135 -5.10 -9.19 -4.54
CA ARG A 135 -3.70 -9.55 -4.29
C ARG A 135 -2.89 -8.41 -3.67
N HIS A 136 -3.24 -7.16 -3.99
CA HIS A 136 -2.66 -5.93 -3.46
C HIS A 136 -3.71 -4.97 -2.91
N PHE A 137 -4.71 -5.48 -2.17
CA PHE A 137 -5.80 -4.65 -1.62
C PHE A 137 -5.31 -3.41 -0.85
N HIS A 138 -4.22 -3.55 -0.09
CA HIS A 138 -3.60 -2.47 0.69
C HIS A 138 -3.20 -1.22 -0.13
N TYR A 139 -3.06 -1.32 -1.45
CA TYR A 139 -2.84 -0.16 -2.33
C TYR A 139 -4.08 0.71 -2.52
N VAL A 140 -5.28 0.17 -2.40
CA VAL A 140 -6.54 0.94 -2.49
C VAL A 140 -6.64 1.98 -1.36
N PRO A 141 -6.56 1.61 -0.07
CA PRO A 141 -6.61 2.59 1.01
C PRO A 141 -5.38 3.50 1.03
N GLU A 142 -4.25 3.10 0.43
CA GLU A 142 -3.07 3.96 0.24
C GLU A 142 -3.39 5.14 -0.69
N VAL A 143 -3.94 4.87 -1.89
CA VAL A 143 -4.33 5.92 -2.85
C VAL A 143 -5.49 6.77 -2.34
N LEU A 144 -6.49 6.14 -1.69
CA LEU A 144 -7.61 6.88 -1.11
C LEU A 144 -7.18 7.74 0.08
N GLY A 145 -6.26 7.26 0.92
CA GLY A 145 -5.66 8.04 2.01
C GLY A 145 -4.92 9.25 1.45
N ALA A 146 -4.15 9.03 0.38
CA ALA A 146 -3.50 10.09 -0.39
C ALA A 146 -4.46 11.14 -0.94
N LEU A 147 -5.61 10.68 -1.44
CA LEU A 147 -6.67 11.57 -1.86
C LEU A 147 -7.21 12.38 -0.67
N CYS A 148 -7.43 11.79 0.51
CA CYS A 148 -7.93 12.49 1.69
C CYS A 148 -7.06 13.67 2.15
N TRP A 149 -5.72 13.59 2.09
CA TRP A 149 -4.89 14.76 2.42
C TRP A 149 -4.70 15.73 1.25
N THR A 150 -5.16 15.38 0.05
CA THR A 150 -5.16 16.25 -1.13
C THR A 150 -6.49 16.98 -1.32
N LEU A 151 -7.60 16.34 -0.94
CA LEU A 151 -8.97 16.87 -1.00
C LEU A 151 -9.21 18.23 -0.35
N PRO A 152 -8.46 18.69 0.68
CA PRO A 152 -8.61 20.05 1.18
C PRO A 152 -8.35 21.13 0.12
N ALA A 153 -7.71 20.80 -1.01
CA ALA A 153 -7.58 21.70 -2.16
C ALA A 153 -8.87 21.84 -2.99
N LEU A 154 -9.87 20.98 -2.77
CA LEU A 154 -11.14 20.97 -3.52
C LEU A 154 -10.90 21.00 -5.05
N ALA A 155 -11.80 21.58 -5.82
CA ALA A 155 -11.65 21.71 -7.27
C ALA A 155 -10.85 22.98 -7.69
N SER A 156 -9.99 23.52 -6.83
CA SER A 156 -9.31 24.81 -7.11
C SER A 156 -8.23 24.71 -8.18
N SER A 157 -7.55 23.55 -8.27
CA SER A 157 -6.50 23.28 -9.26
C SER A 157 -6.26 21.79 -9.41
N PRO A 158 -5.87 21.30 -10.60
CA PRO A 158 -5.43 19.92 -10.79
C PRO A 158 -4.03 19.65 -10.20
N ALA A 159 -3.22 20.68 -9.97
CA ALA A 159 -1.83 20.54 -9.52
C ALA A 159 -1.65 19.68 -8.25
N PRO A 160 -2.39 19.90 -7.14
CA PRO A 160 -2.24 19.06 -5.94
C PRO A 160 -2.62 17.58 -6.19
N TYR A 161 -3.50 17.29 -7.15
CA TYR A 161 -3.92 15.92 -7.47
C TYR A 161 -2.92 15.15 -8.32
N PHE A 162 -1.89 15.81 -8.87
CA PHE A 162 -0.77 15.13 -9.53
C PHE A 162 -0.17 14.04 -8.64
N TYR A 163 -0.04 14.31 -7.34
CA TYR A 163 0.45 13.35 -6.36
C TYR A 163 -0.38 12.05 -6.34
N CYS A 164 -1.71 12.16 -6.28
CA CYS A 164 -2.61 10.99 -6.26
C CYS A 164 -2.51 10.18 -7.55
N VAL A 165 -2.46 10.85 -8.71
CA VAL A 165 -2.33 10.20 -10.01
C VAL A 165 -1.00 9.47 -10.12
N TYR A 166 0.10 10.15 -9.76
CA TYR A 166 1.42 9.56 -9.71
C TYR A 166 1.46 8.32 -8.81
N LEU A 167 0.90 8.40 -7.59
CA LEU A 167 0.88 7.30 -6.65
C LEU A 167 0.09 6.10 -7.19
N ALA A 168 -1.07 6.34 -7.82
CA ALA A 168 -1.85 5.28 -8.44
C ALA A 168 -1.08 4.55 -9.55
N ILE A 169 -0.37 5.30 -10.41
CA ILE A 169 0.48 4.72 -11.47
C ILE A 169 1.63 3.92 -10.84
N LEU A 170 2.33 4.48 -9.86
CA LEU A 170 3.45 3.85 -9.16
C LEU A 170 3.03 2.51 -8.53
N LEU A 171 1.91 2.49 -7.80
CA LEU A 171 1.40 1.28 -7.15
C LEU A 171 0.89 0.24 -8.15
N THR A 172 0.35 0.69 -9.29
CA THR A 172 -0.06 -0.20 -10.37
C THR A 172 1.15 -0.88 -11.01
N ASP A 173 2.17 -0.12 -11.41
CA ASP A 173 3.43 -0.66 -11.92
C ASP A 173 4.07 -1.65 -10.92
N ARG A 174 4.11 -1.26 -9.64
CA ARG A 174 4.61 -2.09 -8.55
C ARG A 174 3.83 -3.40 -8.41
N ALA A 175 2.50 -3.38 -8.54
CA ALA A 175 1.67 -4.57 -8.48
C ALA A 175 1.99 -5.55 -9.61
N TYR A 176 2.11 -5.05 -10.84
CA TYR A 176 2.45 -5.90 -12.00
C TYR A 176 3.85 -6.50 -11.89
N ARG A 177 4.84 -5.71 -11.42
CA ARG A 177 6.19 -6.22 -11.17
C ARG A 177 6.23 -7.32 -10.11
N ASP A 178 5.51 -7.13 -9.00
CA ASP A 178 5.44 -8.14 -7.94
C ASP A 178 4.70 -9.40 -8.41
N ASP A 179 3.62 -9.23 -9.19
CA ASP A 179 2.87 -10.34 -9.78
C ASP A 179 3.73 -11.17 -10.74
N ALA A 180 4.47 -10.52 -11.66
CA ALA A 180 5.38 -11.18 -12.58
C ALA A 180 6.48 -11.96 -11.83
N ARG A 181 7.01 -11.37 -10.76
CA ARG A 181 8.03 -12.03 -9.91
C ARG A 181 7.45 -13.23 -9.19
N CYS A 182 6.26 -13.11 -8.61
CA CYS A 182 5.59 -14.18 -7.90
C CYS A 182 5.16 -15.32 -8.86
N ALA A 183 4.77 -15.00 -10.08
CA ALA A 183 4.53 -15.96 -11.15
C ALA A 183 5.79 -16.75 -11.51
N HIS A 184 6.94 -16.07 -11.65
CA HIS A 184 8.22 -16.72 -11.92
C HIS A 184 8.68 -17.61 -10.75
N LYS A 185 8.52 -17.11 -9.51
CA LYS A 185 8.98 -17.79 -8.29
C LYS A 185 8.13 -19.00 -7.91
N TYR A 186 6.81 -18.86 -7.85
CA TYR A 186 5.90 -19.89 -7.35
C TYR A 186 5.20 -20.70 -8.44
N ARG A 187 5.33 -20.28 -9.71
CA ARG A 187 4.87 -21.01 -10.90
C ARG A 187 3.41 -21.50 -10.79
N GLN A 188 3.19 -22.81 -10.70
CA GLN A 188 1.86 -23.41 -10.66
C GLN A 188 1.08 -23.01 -9.40
N ASP A 189 1.75 -22.84 -8.26
CA ASP A 189 1.08 -22.44 -7.02
C ASP A 189 0.64 -20.97 -7.08
N TRP A 190 1.34 -20.12 -7.86
CA TRP A 190 0.86 -18.77 -8.16
C TRP A 190 -0.39 -18.77 -9.01
N LYS A 191 -0.47 -19.64 -10.03
CA LYS A 191 -1.66 -19.74 -10.88
C LYS A 191 -2.90 -20.10 -10.06
N LYS A 192 -2.78 -21.10 -9.17
CA LYS A 192 -3.86 -21.47 -8.22
C LYS A 192 -4.24 -20.31 -7.30
N TYR A 193 -3.25 -19.51 -6.88
CA TYR A 193 -3.49 -18.32 -6.08
C TYR A 193 -4.26 -17.24 -6.85
N CYS A 194 -3.89 -16.97 -8.10
CA CYS A 194 -4.61 -16.04 -8.97
C CYS A 194 -6.01 -16.52 -9.33
N GLU A 195 -6.23 -17.83 -9.47
CA GLU A 195 -7.58 -18.40 -9.64
C GLU A 195 -8.45 -18.18 -8.39
N ARG A 196 -7.85 -18.22 -7.20
CA ARG A 196 -8.56 -17.97 -5.94
C ARG A 196 -8.81 -16.48 -5.68
N VAL A 197 -7.86 -15.62 -6.07
CA VAL A 197 -7.88 -14.18 -5.88
C VAL A 197 -7.59 -13.49 -7.23
N PRO A 198 -8.61 -13.36 -8.10
CA PRO A 198 -8.40 -12.87 -9.47
C PRO A 198 -7.99 -11.40 -9.52
N SER A 199 -8.59 -10.57 -8.68
CA SER A 199 -8.30 -9.13 -8.63
C SER A 199 -6.88 -8.86 -8.13
N LEU A 200 -6.15 -8.05 -8.89
CA LEU A 200 -4.80 -7.59 -8.58
C LEU A 200 -4.83 -6.46 -7.53
N ILE A 201 -5.65 -5.42 -7.73
CA ILE A 201 -5.72 -4.24 -6.84
C ILE A 201 -7.18 -3.93 -6.46
N LEU A 202 -8.07 -3.79 -7.45
CA LEU A 202 -9.46 -3.38 -7.27
C LEU A 202 -10.40 -4.59 -7.38
N PRO A 203 -11.08 -4.99 -6.29
CA PRO A 203 -12.02 -6.11 -6.32
C PRO A 203 -13.06 -5.96 -7.43
N GLY A 204 -13.12 -6.95 -8.32
CA GLY A 204 -14.09 -7.00 -9.43
C GLY A 204 -13.76 -6.14 -10.65
N LEU A 205 -12.67 -5.37 -10.66
CA LEU A 205 -12.26 -4.54 -11.79
C LEU A 205 -10.85 -4.84 -12.28
N LEU A 206 -9.88 -4.90 -11.36
CA LEU A 206 -8.45 -5.00 -11.68
C LEU A 206 -7.74 -5.90 -10.70
#